data_AF-A0A9Q0Y436-F1
#
_entry.id   AF-A0A9Q0Y436-F1
#
_cell.length_a   1.000
_cell.length_b   1.000
_cell.length_c   1.000
_cell.angle_alpha   90.00
_cell.angle_beta   90.00
_cell.angle_gamma   90.00
#
_symmetry.space_group_name_H-M   'P 1'
#
loop_
_entity.id
_entity.type
_entity.pdbx_description
1 polymer ?
#
loop_
_entity_poly.entity_id
_entity_poly.type
_entity_poly.pdbx_seq_one_letter_code
_entity_poly.pdbx_strand_id
1 'polypeptide(L)'
;MGFIPSMLDRAKEAWAKPSLNPLMPRRVDNLYKTHGDGTDFLGRTPLPNSVIVDATQNRSKSHSSATPSNKEALKLDLIGRQHYSLVSFSLRTLNYMCAMEAYTRHVLLNFQTFLNLLPDDHKAMAMTSYNEVLSIIDYQMITSLHLTDAAAKQLMTAIHLCRHTWLRTSNITDDARNRIEDSPFDSEGLFATSMEESLDNIQKMRKAAKSYTYQGTSSQSSSRQPNQNWRRPYTPAYQRPPNGYRPQPYNSPYQRQQQQPKNRQQQSTRRFDRKQKQLS
;
A
#
# COMPACT_ATOMS: atom_id res chain seq x y z
N MET A 1 1.33 -26.75 25.98
CA MET A 1 0.72 -25.45 25.62
C MET A 1 0.06 -25.60 24.26
N GLY A 2 -1.21 -25.24 24.12
CA GLY A 2 -1.86 -25.24 22.80
C GLY A 2 -1.30 -24.10 21.95
N PHE A 3 -0.85 -24.41 20.73
CA PHE A 3 -0.36 -23.42 19.76
C PHE A 3 -1.46 -22.38 19.41
N ILE A 4 -2.71 -22.84 19.26
CA ILE A 4 -3.85 -22.02 18.83
C ILE A 4 -4.19 -20.86 19.78
N PRO A 5 -4.32 -21.05 21.12
CA PRO A 5 -4.56 -19.95 22.05
C PRO A 5 -3.56 -18.79 21.93
N SER A 6 -2.27 -19.10 21.82
CA SER A 6 -1.22 -18.07 21.73
C SER A 6 -1.28 -17.25 20.44
N MET A 7 -1.64 -17.89 19.31
CA MET A 7 -1.86 -17.19 18.04
C MET A 7 -3.10 -16.31 18.10
N LEU A 8 -4.17 -16.79 18.75
CA LEU A 8 -5.40 -16.04 18.89
C LEU A 8 -5.20 -14.77 19.73
N ASP A 9 -4.39 -14.83 20.78
CA ASP A 9 -4.07 -13.64 21.59
C ASP A 9 -3.30 -12.59 20.78
N ARG A 10 -2.37 -13.01 19.92
CA ARG A 10 -1.70 -12.12 18.96
C ARG A 10 -2.68 -11.51 17.95
N ALA A 11 -3.64 -12.29 17.45
CA ALA A 11 -4.66 -11.78 16.54
C ALA A 11 -5.56 -10.74 17.22
N LYS A 12 -5.98 -11.00 18.46
CA LYS A 12 -6.78 -10.06 19.27
C LYS A 12 -6.07 -8.73 19.52
N GLU A 13 -4.75 -8.73 19.71
CA GLU A 13 -3.95 -7.52 19.83
C GLU A 13 -4.10 -6.62 18.58
N ALA A 14 -4.04 -7.22 17.38
CA ALA A 14 -4.22 -6.51 16.12
C ALA A 14 -5.67 -6.01 15.92
N TRP A 15 -6.67 -6.72 16.43
CA TRP A 15 -8.09 -6.33 16.35
C TRP A 15 -8.45 -5.17 17.27
N ALA A 16 -7.71 -4.98 18.36
CA ALA A 16 -8.00 -3.92 19.33
C ALA A 16 -7.86 -2.50 18.73
N LYS A 17 -7.03 -2.32 17.68
CA LYS A 17 -6.76 -1.02 17.06
C LYS A 17 -6.62 -1.11 15.52
N PRO A 18 -7.72 -1.39 14.80
CA PRO A 18 -7.67 -1.65 13.35
C PRO A 18 -7.16 -0.45 12.54
N SER A 19 -7.40 0.78 12.99
CA SER A 19 -6.98 2.02 12.32
C SER A 19 -5.54 2.44 12.60
N LEU A 20 -4.88 1.86 13.61
CA LEU A 20 -3.52 2.20 14.05
C LEU A 20 -2.52 1.09 13.76
N ASN A 21 -2.91 0.01 13.09
CA ASN A 21 -1.99 -1.06 12.74
C ASN A 21 -0.89 -0.47 11.85
N PRO A 22 0.34 -0.32 12.38
CA PRO A 22 1.41 0.30 11.62
C PRO A 22 1.74 -0.61 10.43
N LEU A 23 2.14 0.01 9.32
CA LEU A 23 2.95 -0.69 8.32
C LEU A 23 4.07 -1.43 9.07
N MET A 24 4.33 -2.68 8.66
CA MET A 24 5.21 -3.60 9.38
C MET A 24 6.47 -2.90 9.93
N PRO A 25 6.87 -3.16 11.19
CA PRO A 25 8.02 -2.48 11.77
C PRO A 25 9.25 -2.67 10.87
N ARG A 26 9.95 -1.58 10.53
CA ARG A 26 11.14 -1.59 9.65
C ARG A 26 12.21 -2.60 10.08
N ARG A 27 12.26 -2.94 11.36
CA ARG A 27 13.18 -3.96 11.89
C ARG A 27 12.91 -5.33 11.29
N VAL A 28 11.64 -5.73 11.19
CA VAL A 28 11.22 -7.03 10.66
C VAL A 28 11.39 -7.05 9.14
N ASP A 29 11.16 -5.90 8.50
CA ASP A 29 11.37 -5.69 7.07
C ASP A 29 12.81 -5.99 6.62
N ASN A 30 13.80 -5.66 7.47
CA ASN A 30 15.21 -5.94 7.20
C ASN A 30 15.62 -7.42 7.37
N LEU A 31 14.83 -8.22 8.09
CA LEU A 31 15.16 -9.62 8.35
C LEU A 31 14.89 -10.50 7.13
N TYR A 32 13.88 -10.14 6.34
CA TYR A 32 13.39 -10.92 5.20
C TYR A 32 13.69 -10.21 3.88
N LYS A 33 14.93 -9.73 3.71
CA LYS A 33 15.35 -9.16 2.42
C LYS A 33 15.40 -10.25 1.37
N THR A 34 14.81 -9.97 0.20
CA THR A 34 14.96 -10.82 -0.98
C THR A 34 16.14 -10.35 -1.79
N HIS A 35 16.89 -11.31 -2.32
CA HIS A 35 17.99 -11.09 -3.25
C HIS A 35 17.64 -11.88 -4.52
N GLY A 36 17.62 -11.21 -5.67
CA GLY A 36 17.27 -11.82 -6.94
C GLY A 36 16.61 -10.83 -7.88
N ASP A 37 16.92 -10.99 -9.16
CA ASP A 37 16.35 -10.17 -10.23
C ASP A 37 14.82 -10.28 -10.23
N GLY A 38 14.15 -9.14 -10.40
CA GLY A 38 12.68 -9.09 -10.44
C GLY A 38 11.99 -9.21 -9.08
N THR A 39 12.70 -9.18 -7.94
CA THR A 39 12.07 -9.21 -6.60
C THR A 39 11.89 -7.84 -5.96
N ASP A 40 12.38 -6.78 -6.60
CA ASP A 40 12.38 -5.41 -6.06
C ASP A 40 10.99 -4.87 -5.72
N PHE A 41 9.96 -5.31 -6.47
CA PHE A 41 8.57 -4.93 -6.23
C PHE A 41 8.08 -5.36 -4.83
N LEU A 42 8.59 -6.46 -4.27
CA LEU A 42 8.20 -6.90 -2.92
C LEU A 42 8.69 -5.95 -1.82
N GLY A 43 9.70 -5.14 -2.10
CA GLY A 43 10.27 -4.17 -1.16
C GLY A 43 9.67 -2.77 -1.28
N ARG A 44 8.88 -2.49 -2.32
CA ARG A 44 8.39 -1.13 -2.62
C ARG A 44 6.95 -1.18 -3.12
N THR A 45 6.09 -0.41 -2.48
CA THR A 45 4.73 -0.23 -3.00
C THR A 45 4.78 0.40 -4.40
N PRO A 46 4.10 -0.16 -5.41
CA PRO A 46 4.12 0.35 -6.76
C PRO A 46 3.55 1.76 -6.76
N LEU A 47 4.25 2.65 -7.45
CA LEU A 47 3.81 4.03 -7.61
C LEU A 47 2.86 4.11 -8.82
N PRO A 48 1.86 5.01 -8.77
CA PRO A 48 1.07 5.35 -9.95
C PRO A 48 1.98 5.98 -11.00
N ASN A 49 1.79 5.58 -12.25
CA ASN A 49 2.56 6.10 -13.37
C ASN A 49 2.16 7.56 -13.68
N SER A 50 3.10 8.34 -14.21
CA SER A 50 2.95 9.80 -14.40
C SER A 50 1.72 10.19 -15.23
N VAL A 51 1.42 9.47 -16.31
CA VAL A 51 0.30 9.75 -17.23
C VAL A 51 -1.05 9.73 -16.51
N ILE A 52 -1.23 8.80 -15.55
CA ILE A 52 -2.49 8.65 -14.80
C ILE A 52 -2.58 9.69 -13.68
N VAL A 53 -1.44 10.00 -13.05
CA VAL A 53 -1.38 11.11 -12.08
C VAL A 53 -1.80 12.41 -12.76
N ASP A 54 -1.31 12.67 -13.98
CA ASP A 54 -1.67 13.85 -14.76
C ASP A 54 -3.15 13.83 -15.22
N ALA A 55 -3.69 12.65 -15.53
CA ALA A 55 -5.10 12.47 -15.90
C ALA A 55 -6.06 12.77 -14.74
N THR A 56 -5.66 12.39 -13.53
CA THR A 56 -6.50 12.41 -12.32
C THR A 56 -6.37 13.73 -11.55
N GLN A 57 -5.22 14.40 -11.65
CA GLN A 57 -5.03 15.75 -11.13
C GLN A 57 -5.61 16.79 -12.10
N ASN A 58 -6.91 17.08 -11.94
CA ASN A 58 -7.53 18.24 -12.59
C ASN A 58 -6.83 19.54 -12.15
N ARG A 59 -5.87 20.04 -12.95
CA ARG A 59 -5.39 21.44 -13.11
C ARG A 59 -5.35 22.38 -11.89
N SER A 60 -5.31 21.89 -10.65
CA SER A 60 -5.01 22.73 -9.50
C SER A 60 -3.50 22.90 -9.45
N LYS A 61 -3.03 24.14 -9.58
CA LYS A 61 -1.62 24.56 -9.73
C LYS A 61 -0.75 24.32 -8.48
N SER A 62 -0.94 23.23 -7.76
CA SER A 62 -0.16 22.90 -6.56
C SER A 62 0.68 21.67 -6.82
N HIS A 63 1.98 21.87 -6.96
CA HIS A 63 3.04 20.86 -7.21
C HIS A 63 3.27 19.91 -6.03
N SER A 64 2.24 19.38 -5.39
CA SER A 64 2.42 18.64 -4.14
C SER A 64 1.62 17.33 -4.14
N SER A 65 2.36 16.24 -4.35
CA SER A 65 1.99 14.84 -4.12
C SER A 65 1.02 14.18 -5.12
N ALA A 66 1.49 13.11 -5.76
CA ALA A 66 0.69 12.15 -6.54
C ALA A 66 -0.30 11.41 -5.62
N THR A 67 -1.42 12.06 -5.34
CA THR A 67 -2.47 11.55 -4.46
C THR A 67 -3.83 11.74 -5.12
N PRO A 68 -4.75 10.75 -5.03
CA PRO A 68 -6.10 10.89 -5.55
C PRO A 68 -6.79 12.15 -5.00
N SER A 69 -7.57 12.84 -5.84
CA SER A 69 -8.21 14.10 -5.50
C SER A 69 -9.40 13.95 -4.54
N ASN A 70 -10.00 12.76 -4.45
CA ASN A 70 -11.16 12.45 -3.62
C ASN A 70 -10.74 11.80 -2.28
N LYS A 71 -11.32 12.27 -1.16
CA LYS A 71 -11.13 11.71 0.19
C LYS A 71 -11.41 10.21 0.27
N GLU A 72 -12.41 9.70 -0.45
CA GLU A 72 -12.70 8.26 -0.49
C GLU A 72 -11.64 7.49 -1.27
N ALA A 73 -11.22 8.01 -2.43
CA ALA A 73 -10.17 7.40 -3.22
C ALA A 73 -8.83 7.36 -2.47
N LEU A 74 -8.52 8.41 -1.69
CA LEU A 74 -7.36 8.45 -0.79
C LEU A 74 -7.39 7.34 0.26
N LYS A 75 -8.54 7.11 0.89
CA LYS A 75 -8.68 6.05 1.90
C LYS A 75 -8.53 4.66 1.28
N LEU A 76 -9.14 4.44 0.13
CA LEU A 76 -9.06 3.16 -0.56
C LEU A 76 -7.64 2.88 -1.11
N ASP A 77 -6.95 3.89 -1.66
CA ASP A 77 -5.54 3.79 -2.07
C ASP A 77 -4.66 3.46 -0.85
N LEU A 78 -4.88 4.13 0.28
CA LEU A 78 -4.16 3.80 1.52
C LEU A 78 -4.38 2.35 1.96
N ILE A 79 -5.63 1.86 1.93
CA ILE A 79 -5.95 0.45 2.24
C ILE A 79 -5.26 -0.49 1.27
N GLY A 80 -5.30 -0.20 -0.04
CA GLY A 80 -4.63 -0.99 -1.07
C GLY A 80 -3.12 -1.06 -0.85
N ARG A 81 -2.46 0.07 -0.54
CA ARG A 81 -1.02 0.13 -0.25
C ARG A 81 -0.64 -0.58 1.04
N GLN A 82 -1.47 -0.49 2.08
CA GLN A 82 -1.28 -1.24 3.32
C GLN A 82 -1.41 -2.74 3.08
N HIS A 83 -2.43 -3.16 2.33
CA HIS A 83 -2.64 -4.55 1.97
C HIS A 83 -1.47 -5.08 1.12
N TYR A 84 -1.04 -4.32 0.12
CA TYR A 84 0.14 -4.63 -0.70
C TYR A 84 1.39 -4.85 0.16
N SER A 85 1.65 -3.94 1.11
CA SER A 85 2.83 -4.02 1.97
C SER A 85 2.79 -5.23 2.89
N LEU A 86 1.61 -5.56 3.43
CA LEU A 86 1.40 -6.74 4.26
C LEU A 86 1.65 -8.02 3.47
N VAL A 87 1.05 -8.14 2.29
CA VAL A 87 1.16 -9.34 1.45
C VAL A 87 2.58 -9.50 0.92
N SER A 88 3.24 -8.41 0.52
CA SER A 88 4.63 -8.43 0.08
C SER A 88 5.58 -8.84 1.21
N PHE A 89 5.28 -8.44 2.46
CA PHE A 89 5.99 -8.94 3.63
C PHE A 89 5.78 -10.45 3.85
N SER A 90 4.54 -10.94 3.69
CA SER A 90 4.24 -12.37 3.78
C SER A 90 4.99 -13.19 2.72
N LEU A 91 5.04 -12.73 1.46
CA LEU A 91 5.79 -13.39 0.39
C LEU A 91 7.29 -13.48 0.70
N ARG A 92 7.87 -12.41 1.23
CA ARG A 92 9.29 -12.40 1.63
C ARG A 92 9.57 -13.34 2.81
N THR A 93 8.65 -13.40 3.77
CA THR A 93 8.73 -14.35 4.89
C THR A 93 8.61 -15.79 4.40
N LEU A 94 7.68 -16.08 3.48
CA LEU A 94 7.51 -17.38 2.85
C LEU A 94 8.76 -17.81 2.07
N ASN A 95 9.36 -16.91 1.30
CA ASN A 95 10.63 -17.18 0.61
C ASN A 95 11.73 -17.60 1.60
N TYR A 96 11.84 -16.90 2.73
CA TYR A 96 12.79 -17.26 3.78
C TYR A 96 12.46 -18.63 4.41
N MET A 97 11.18 -18.93 4.67
CA MET A 97 10.76 -20.23 5.20
C MET A 97 11.10 -21.37 4.24
N CYS A 98 10.78 -21.23 2.95
CA CYS A 98 11.15 -22.21 1.92
C CYS A 98 12.67 -22.45 1.86
N ALA A 99 13.48 -21.38 1.95
CA ALA A 99 14.93 -21.50 1.95
C ALA A 99 15.45 -22.26 3.19
N MET A 100 14.89 -21.99 4.37
CA MET A 100 15.22 -22.70 5.61
C MET A 100 14.80 -24.17 5.56
N GLU A 101 13.61 -24.48 5.02
CA GLU A 101 13.11 -25.84 4.85
C GLU A 101 14.00 -26.63 3.88
N ALA A 102 14.36 -26.04 2.74
CA ALA A 102 15.28 -26.65 1.77
C ALA A 102 16.67 -26.94 2.38
N TYR A 103 17.21 -25.99 3.15
CA TYR A 103 18.48 -26.19 3.85
C TYR A 103 18.38 -27.29 4.93
N THR A 104 17.30 -27.29 5.72
CA THR A 104 17.06 -28.31 6.75
C THR A 104 16.98 -29.70 6.12
N ARG A 105 16.28 -29.82 4.99
CA ARG A 105 16.22 -31.06 4.21
C ARG A 105 17.61 -31.50 3.75
N HIS A 106 18.40 -30.59 3.22
CA HIS A 106 19.77 -30.88 2.78
C HIS A 106 20.65 -31.41 3.93
N VAL A 107 20.61 -30.76 5.10
CA VAL A 107 21.35 -31.19 6.28
C VAL A 107 20.91 -32.59 6.74
N LEU A 108 19.61 -32.86 6.75
CA LEU A 108 19.09 -34.17 7.13
C LEU A 108 19.50 -35.27 6.14
N LEU A 109 19.43 -35.02 4.84
CA LEU A 109 19.90 -35.98 3.83
C LEU A 109 21.37 -36.35 4.04
N ASN A 110 22.22 -35.38 4.39
CA ASN A 110 23.61 -35.66 4.73
C ASN A 110 23.72 -36.47 6.04
N PHE A 111 22.85 -36.20 7.01
CA PHE A 111 22.82 -36.91 8.29
C PHE A 111 22.46 -38.40 8.17
N GLN A 112 21.75 -38.80 7.11
CA GLN A 112 21.40 -40.19 6.84
C GLN A 112 22.62 -41.13 6.81
N THR A 113 23.77 -40.63 6.35
CA THR A 113 25.02 -41.41 6.33
C THR A 113 25.44 -41.86 7.74
N PHE A 114 25.25 -41.02 8.76
CA PHE A 114 25.54 -41.36 10.15
C PHE A 114 24.50 -42.32 10.73
N LEU A 115 23.23 -42.19 10.32
CA LEU A 115 22.18 -43.13 10.72
C LEU A 115 22.50 -44.57 10.31
N ASN A 116 23.17 -44.74 9.17
CA ASN A 116 23.57 -46.06 8.68
C ASN A 116 24.68 -46.74 9.50
N LEU A 117 25.44 -45.97 10.29
CA LEU A 117 26.52 -46.44 11.15
C LEU A 117 26.03 -46.89 12.54
N LEU A 118 24.77 -46.65 12.88
CA LEU A 118 24.22 -47.10 14.17
C LEU A 118 24.12 -48.63 14.24
N PRO A 119 24.26 -49.22 15.44
CA PRO A 119 23.92 -50.62 15.67
C PRO A 119 22.47 -50.93 15.29
N ASP A 120 22.21 -52.15 14.81
CA ASP A 120 20.90 -52.56 14.30
C ASP A 120 19.77 -52.34 15.30
N ASP A 121 20.03 -52.55 16.59
CA ASP A 121 19.09 -52.37 17.70
C ASP A 121 18.50 -50.95 17.79
N HIS A 122 19.24 -49.93 17.34
CA HIS A 122 18.83 -48.52 17.38
C HIS A 122 18.56 -47.93 16.00
N LYS A 123 19.11 -48.55 14.94
CA LYS A 123 19.02 -48.07 13.57
C LYS A 123 17.57 -48.02 13.07
N ALA A 124 16.76 -49.04 13.35
CA ALA A 124 15.36 -49.08 12.91
C ALA A 124 14.53 -47.91 13.49
N MET A 125 14.70 -47.63 14.78
CA MET A 125 14.01 -46.53 15.46
C MET A 125 14.47 -45.18 14.91
N ALA A 126 15.78 -44.98 14.78
CA ALA A 126 16.34 -43.73 14.26
C ALA A 126 15.92 -43.46 12.80
N MET A 127 15.90 -44.49 11.95
CA MET A 127 15.42 -44.38 10.56
C MET A 127 13.92 -44.05 10.48
N THR A 128 13.12 -44.56 11.42
CA THR A 128 11.70 -44.21 11.49
C THR A 128 11.51 -42.73 11.80
N SER A 129 12.18 -42.21 12.83
CA SER A 129 12.13 -40.79 13.17
C SER A 129 12.68 -39.90 12.04
N TYR A 130 13.74 -40.34 11.36
CA TYR A 130 14.28 -39.64 10.20
C TYR A 130 13.27 -39.49 9.06
N ASN A 131 12.59 -40.58 8.70
CA ASN A 131 11.58 -40.56 7.65
C ASN A 131 10.37 -39.70 8.04
N GLU A 132 9.99 -39.70 9.33
CA GLU A 132 8.92 -38.83 9.84
C GLU A 132 9.28 -37.35 9.70
N VAL A 133 10.50 -36.96 10.10
CA VAL A 133 10.97 -35.57 9.96
C VAL A 133 11.03 -35.15 8.50
N LEU A 134 11.51 -36.01 7.59
CA LEU A 134 11.47 -35.73 6.15
C LEU A 134 10.05 -35.50 5.64
N SER A 135 9.10 -36.34 6.07
CA SER A 135 7.70 -36.19 5.69
C SER A 135 7.12 -34.85 6.17
N ILE A 136 7.46 -34.42 7.41
CA ILE A 136 7.07 -33.12 7.95
C ILE A 136 7.61 -31.97 7.08
N ILE A 137 8.88 -32.05 6.67
CA ILE A 137 9.49 -31.01 5.81
C ILE A 137 8.80 -30.97 4.45
N ASP A 138 8.49 -32.12 3.84
CA ASP A 138 7.78 -32.17 2.57
C ASP A 138 6.37 -31.53 2.69
N TYR A 139 5.65 -31.78 3.80
CA TYR A 139 4.37 -31.11 4.06
C TYR A 139 4.51 -29.60 4.30
N GLN A 140 5.58 -29.17 4.96
CA GLN A 140 5.87 -27.74 5.17
C GLN A 140 6.15 -27.03 3.84
N MET A 141 6.95 -27.63 2.95
CA MET A 141 7.22 -27.08 1.63
C MET A 141 5.94 -26.96 0.78
N ILE A 142 5.09 -27.98 0.78
CA ILE A 142 3.78 -27.94 0.09
C ILE A 142 2.90 -26.84 0.69
N THR A 143 2.85 -26.72 2.01
CA THR A 143 2.08 -25.67 2.69
C THR A 143 2.59 -24.28 2.33
N SER A 144 3.90 -24.08 2.31
CA SER A 144 4.54 -22.82 1.92
C SER A 144 4.23 -22.45 0.46
N LEU A 145 4.15 -23.43 -0.45
CA LEU A 145 3.71 -23.22 -1.83
C LEU A 145 2.25 -22.75 -1.90
N HIS A 146 1.33 -23.40 -1.17
CA HIS A 146 -0.07 -22.98 -1.11
C HIS A 146 -0.24 -21.57 -0.52
N LEU A 147 0.51 -21.25 0.53
CA LEU A 147 0.52 -19.91 1.11
C LEU A 147 1.07 -18.86 0.15
N THR A 148 2.06 -19.23 -0.67
CA THR A 148 2.62 -18.35 -1.71
C THR A 148 1.59 -18.05 -2.80
N ASP A 149 0.85 -19.06 -3.29
CA ASP A 149 -0.24 -18.86 -4.26
C ASP A 149 -1.36 -17.98 -3.68
N ALA A 150 -1.76 -18.23 -2.44
CA ALA A 150 -2.76 -17.40 -1.75
C ALA A 150 -2.27 -15.95 -1.59
N ALA A 151 -1.02 -15.75 -1.18
CA ALA A 151 -0.43 -14.42 -1.07
C ALA A 151 -0.32 -13.72 -2.43
N ALA A 152 0.06 -14.43 -3.49
CA ALA A 152 0.10 -13.87 -4.85
C ALA A 152 -1.29 -13.35 -5.28
N LYS A 153 -2.36 -14.12 -5.03
CA LYS A 153 -3.74 -13.69 -5.30
C LYS A 153 -4.14 -12.47 -4.48
N GLN A 154 -3.78 -12.42 -3.19
CA GLN A 154 -4.03 -11.25 -2.35
C GLN A 154 -3.26 -10.01 -2.83
N LEU A 155 -2.04 -10.19 -3.34
CA LEU A 155 -1.25 -9.10 -3.90
C LEU A 155 -1.94 -8.52 -5.12
N MET A 156 -2.47 -9.38 -6.00
CA MET A 156 -3.26 -8.95 -7.14
C MET A 156 -4.52 -8.20 -6.73
N THR A 157 -5.23 -8.64 -5.68
CA THR A 157 -6.36 -7.89 -5.12
C THR A 157 -5.94 -6.51 -4.60
N ALA A 158 -4.77 -6.39 -3.96
CA ALA A 158 -4.22 -5.11 -3.51
C ALA A 158 -3.92 -4.17 -4.69
N ILE A 159 -3.29 -4.70 -5.74
CA ILE A 159 -2.96 -3.96 -6.98
C ILE A 159 -4.25 -3.51 -7.67
N HIS A 160 -5.21 -4.41 -7.83
CA HIS A 160 -6.52 -4.12 -8.43
C HIS A 160 -7.24 -3.01 -7.65
N LEU A 161 -7.25 -3.08 -6.31
CA LEU A 161 -7.83 -2.02 -5.48
C LEU A 161 -7.13 -0.67 -5.72
N CYS A 162 -5.79 -0.65 -5.72
CA CYS A 162 -5.04 0.56 -6.05
C CYS A 162 -5.42 1.08 -7.44
N ARG A 163 -5.37 0.26 -8.49
CA ARG A 163 -5.75 0.65 -9.86
C ARG A 163 -7.16 1.23 -9.91
N HIS A 164 -8.13 0.54 -9.33
CA HIS A 164 -9.52 0.95 -9.28
C HIS A 164 -9.68 2.35 -8.67
N THR A 165 -8.99 2.63 -7.57
CA THR A 165 -9.08 3.92 -6.89
C THR A 165 -8.56 5.08 -7.75
N TRP A 166 -7.45 4.86 -8.45
CA TRP A 166 -6.87 5.84 -9.36
C TRP A 166 -7.79 6.07 -10.55
N LEU A 167 -8.29 5.00 -11.17
CA LEU A 167 -9.09 5.09 -12.38
C LEU A 167 -10.51 5.60 -12.13
N ARG A 168 -11.10 5.36 -10.95
CA ARG A 168 -12.40 5.92 -10.55
C ARG A 168 -12.36 7.46 -10.51
N THR A 169 -11.20 8.05 -10.22
CA THR A 169 -11.03 9.51 -10.26
C THR A 169 -10.63 10.03 -11.64
N SER A 170 -10.25 9.14 -12.56
CA SER A 170 -9.90 9.50 -13.92
C SER A 170 -11.15 9.65 -14.78
N ASN A 171 -11.12 10.60 -15.71
CA ASN A 171 -12.22 10.81 -16.65
C ASN A 171 -12.08 9.88 -17.85
N ILE A 172 -12.06 8.57 -17.65
CA ILE A 172 -12.04 7.55 -18.72
C ILE A 172 -13.37 6.80 -18.80
N THR A 173 -13.66 6.20 -19.95
CA THR A 173 -14.86 5.38 -20.15
C THR A 173 -14.77 4.10 -19.32
N ASP A 174 -15.92 3.53 -18.95
CA ASP A 174 -15.97 2.32 -18.12
C ASP A 174 -15.34 1.10 -18.83
N ASP A 175 -15.51 0.96 -20.15
CA ASP A 175 -14.85 -0.09 -20.93
C ASP A 175 -13.32 0.02 -20.89
N ALA A 176 -12.79 1.24 -21.07
CA ALA A 176 -11.35 1.46 -20.95
C ALA A 176 -10.88 1.18 -19.52
N ARG A 177 -11.64 1.60 -18.51
CA ARG A 177 -11.32 1.34 -17.09
C ARG A 177 -11.19 -0.15 -16.80
N ASN A 178 -12.18 -0.96 -17.18
CA ASN A 178 -12.18 -2.39 -16.90
C ASN A 178 -10.98 -3.10 -17.57
N ARG A 179 -10.73 -2.80 -18.85
CA ARG A 179 -9.53 -3.30 -19.55
C ARG A 179 -8.24 -2.90 -18.86
N ILE A 180 -8.22 -1.70 -18.27
CA ILE A 180 -7.05 -1.19 -17.58
C ILE A 180 -6.82 -1.90 -16.23
N GLU A 181 -7.89 -2.08 -15.47
CA GLU A 181 -7.88 -2.78 -14.19
C GLU A 181 -7.42 -4.23 -14.33
N ASP A 182 -7.89 -4.93 -15.37
CA ASP A 182 -7.64 -6.35 -15.63
C ASP A 182 -6.30 -6.64 -16.34
N SER A 183 -5.49 -5.61 -16.60
CA SER A 183 -4.20 -5.80 -17.26
C SER A 183 -3.21 -6.61 -16.38
N PRO A 184 -2.23 -7.30 -16.99
CA PRO A 184 -1.16 -7.93 -16.23
C PRO A 184 -0.41 -6.93 -15.34
N PHE A 185 0.20 -7.42 -14.27
CA PHE A 185 1.13 -6.66 -13.43
C PHE A 185 2.56 -7.04 -13.83
N ASP A 186 3.35 -6.05 -14.25
CA ASP A 186 4.72 -6.21 -14.76
C ASP A 186 5.79 -5.85 -13.72
N SER A 187 5.39 -5.54 -12.48
CA SER A 187 6.26 -5.19 -11.36
C SER A 187 7.00 -3.85 -11.46
N GLU A 188 6.90 -3.13 -12.58
CA GLU A 188 7.57 -1.83 -12.77
C GLU A 188 6.79 -0.67 -12.16
N GLY A 189 5.46 -0.74 -12.21
CA GLY A 189 4.58 0.31 -11.74
C GLY A 189 3.18 -0.20 -11.41
N LEU A 190 2.31 0.71 -10.97
CA LEU A 190 0.92 0.33 -10.70
C LEU A 190 0.19 -0.06 -12.00
N PHE A 191 0.60 0.50 -13.14
CA PHE A 191 0.05 0.22 -14.46
C PHE A 191 1.18 -0.25 -15.38
N ALA A 192 0.84 -1.07 -16.38
CA ALA A 192 1.84 -1.54 -17.34
C ALA A 192 2.31 -0.39 -18.23
N THR A 193 3.58 -0.41 -18.65
CA THR A 193 4.14 0.63 -19.54
C THR A 193 3.39 0.72 -20.88
N SER A 194 3.03 -0.42 -21.47
CA SER A 194 2.24 -0.48 -22.72
C SER A 194 0.87 0.22 -22.61
N MET A 195 0.33 0.30 -21.41
CA MET A 195 -0.94 0.95 -21.14
C MET A 195 -0.81 2.47 -21.01
N GLU A 196 0.35 2.96 -20.60
CA GLU A 196 0.60 4.40 -20.55
C GLU A 196 0.46 5.02 -21.93
N GLU A 197 1.00 4.36 -22.96
CA GLU A 197 0.87 4.82 -24.34
C GLU A 197 -0.59 4.88 -24.79
N SER A 198 -1.38 3.86 -24.45
CA SER A 198 -2.81 3.82 -24.75
C SER A 198 -3.56 4.97 -24.05
N LEU A 199 -3.28 5.19 -22.77
CA LEU A 199 -3.88 6.25 -21.97
C LEU A 199 -3.48 7.65 -22.45
N ASP A 200 -2.22 7.86 -22.78
CA ASP A 200 -1.73 9.11 -23.34
C ASP A 200 -2.39 9.39 -24.71
N ASN A 201 -2.53 8.38 -25.56
CA ASN A 201 -3.25 8.50 -26.83
C ASN A 201 -4.73 8.87 -26.62
N ILE A 202 -5.43 8.22 -25.69
CA ILE A 202 -6.81 8.56 -25.34
C ILE A 202 -6.90 10.02 -24.85
N GLN A 203 -5.95 10.45 -24.01
CA GLN A 203 -5.89 11.84 -23.55
C GLN A 203 -5.63 12.82 -24.68
N LYS A 204 -4.69 12.54 -25.57
CA LYS A 204 -4.35 13.35 -26.75
C LYS A 204 -5.54 13.49 -27.68
N MET A 205 -6.20 12.38 -28.04
CA MET A 205 -7.42 12.39 -28.85
C MET A 205 -8.51 13.25 -28.22
N ARG A 206 -8.68 13.17 -26.90
CA ARG A 206 -9.66 13.98 -26.19
C ARG A 206 -9.30 15.47 -26.14
N LYS A 207 -8.01 15.81 -25.92
CA LYS A 207 -7.53 17.20 -25.99
C LYS A 207 -7.76 17.77 -27.38
N ALA A 208 -7.52 16.99 -28.44
CA ALA A 208 -7.80 17.36 -29.83
C ALA A 208 -9.32 17.52 -30.09
N ALA A 209 -10.15 16.57 -29.65
CA ALA A 209 -11.61 16.69 -29.78
C ALA A 209 -12.15 17.97 -29.09
N LYS A 210 -11.62 18.28 -27.90
CA LYS A 210 -11.94 19.54 -27.21
C LYS A 210 -11.53 20.76 -28.03
N SER A 211 -10.33 20.81 -28.62
CA SER A 211 -9.93 21.96 -29.44
C SER A 211 -10.84 22.18 -30.65
N TYR A 212 -11.35 21.10 -31.28
CA TYR A 212 -12.32 21.23 -32.38
C TYR A 212 -13.68 21.75 -31.92
N THR A 213 -14.17 21.33 -30.74
CA THR A 213 -15.43 21.89 -30.20
C THR A 213 -15.33 23.40 -29.86
N TYR A 214 -14.15 23.89 -29.49
CA TYR A 214 -13.93 25.33 -29.25
C TYR A 214 -13.76 26.14 -30.55
N GLN A 215 -13.32 25.52 -31.65
CA GLN A 215 -13.20 26.19 -32.96
C GLN A 215 -14.52 26.18 -33.76
N GLY A 216 -15.47 25.29 -33.45
CA GLY A 216 -16.78 25.22 -34.12
C GLY A 216 -17.83 26.25 -33.65
N THR A 217 -17.55 27.06 -32.63
CA THR A 217 -18.51 28.07 -32.10
C THR A 217 -18.10 29.52 -32.34
N SER A 218 -17.06 29.76 -33.16
CA SER A 218 -16.64 31.12 -33.54
C SER A 218 -17.28 31.65 -34.83
N SER A 219 -18.43 31.12 -35.24
CA SER A 219 -19.21 31.67 -36.35
C SER A 219 -20.70 31.74 -35.99
N GLN A 220 -21.16 32.97 -35.76
CA GLN A 220 -22.55 33.43 -35.82
C GLN A 220 -23.52 32.97 -34.70
N SER A 221 -23.67 33.80 -33.68
CA SER A 221 -24.94 34.55 -33.56
C SER A 221 -24.80 35.65 -32.49
N SER A 222 -24.58 36.86 -33.00
CA SER A 222 -25.06 38.08 -32.37
C SER A 222 -26.59 37.98 -32.24
N SER A 223 -27.09 37.59 -31.08
CA SER A 223 -28.43 37.95 -30.65
C SER A 223 -28.34 38.51 -29.24
N ARG A 224 -28.29 39.84 -29.18
CA ARG A 224 -28.60 40.62 -28.00
C ARG A 224 -29.98 40.19 -27.50
N GLN A 225 -30.02 39.40 -26.44
CA GLN A 225 -31.20 39.31 -25.60
C GLN A 225 -31.16 40.52 -24.65
N PRO A 226 -32.12 41.46 -24.76
CA PRO A 226 -32.20 42.58 -23.84
C PRO A 226 -32.60 42.07 -22.47
N ASN A 227 -31.84 42.54 -21.49
CA ASN A 227 -32.04 42.50 -20.06
C ASN A 227 -33.53 42.52 -19.63
N GLN A 228 -34.15 41.34 -19.47
CA GLN A 228 -35.42 41.21 -18.77
C GLN A 228 -35.14 41.08 -17.27
N ASN A 229 -35.05 42.25 -16.63
CA ASN A 229 -35.21 42.43 -15.20
C ASN A 229 -36.58 41.90 -14.77
N TRP A 230 -36.65 40.61 -14.41
CA TRP A 230 -37.75 40.11 -13.60
C TRP A 230 -37.60 40.70 -12.19
N ARG A 231 -38.45 41.70 -11.94
CA ARG A 231 -38.74 42.26 -10.62
C ARG A 231 -38.97 41.12 -9.64
N ARG A 232 -38.04 40.94 -8.70
CA ARG A 232 -38.30 40.15 -7.49
C ARG A 232 -39.35 40.88 -6.66
N PRO A 233 -40.43 40.22 -6.22
CA PRO A 233 -41.34 40.76 -5.23
C PRO A 233 -40.59 41.04 -3.92
N TYR A 234 -40.80 42.25 -3.41
CA TYR A 234 -40.31 42.73 -2.14
C TYR A 234 -40.90 41.87 -1.02
N THR A 235 -40.10 40.99 -0.41
CA THR A 235 -40.47 40.34 0.85
C THR A 235 -40.35 41.35 2.00
N PRO A 236 -41.40 41.55 2.81
CA PRO A 236 -41.33 42.44 3.98
C PRO A 236 -40.25 41.98 4.96
N ALA A 237 -39.44 42.94 5.39
CA ALA A 237 -38.43 42.78 6.42
C ALA A 237 -39.09 42.31 7.73
N TYR A 238 -38.79 41.07 8.14
CA TYR A 238 -38.99 40.68 9.53
C TYR A 238 -38.01 41.46 10.40
N GLN A 239 -38.61 42.22 11.32
CA GLN A 239 -37.96 42.99 12.36
C GLN A 239 -37.02 42.10 13.17
N ARG A 240 -35.75 42.50 13.24
CA ARG A 240 -34.79 41.98 14.22
C ARG A 240 -35.22 42.45 15.62
N PRO A 241 -35.41 41.56 16.60
CA PRO A 241 -35.38 41.95 18.00
C PRO A 241 -33.94 42.29 18.43
N PRO A 242 -33.75 43.28 19.31
CA PRO A 242 -32.46 43.60 19.91
C PRO A 242 -32.15 42.63 21.07
N ASN A 243 -30.87 42.56 21.42
CA ASN A 243 -30.28 41.91 22.59
C ASN A 243 -29.94 40.41 22.48
N GLY A 244 -28.69 40.17 22.10
CA GLY A 244 -27.69 39.87 23.13
C GLY A 244 -27.64 38.45 23.65
N TYR A 245 -27.15 37.50 22.85
CA TYR A 245 -26.38 36.36 23.34
C TYR A 245 -25.30 36.02 22.32
N ARG A 246 -24.05 36.38 22.65
CA ARG A 246 -22.85 35.97 21.93
C ARG A 246 -22.43 34.61 22.52
N PRO A 247 -22.51 33.48 21.81
CA PRO A 247 -21.96 32.24 22.32
C PRO A 247 -20.43 32.37 22.34
N GLN A 248 -19.85 32.20 23.54
CA GLN A 248 -18.41 32.01 23.66
C GLN A 248 -17.97 30.78 22.85
N PRO A 249 -16.82 30.83 22.16
CA PRO A 249 -16.22 29.63 21.63
C PRO A 249 -15.80 28.73 22.79
N TYR A 250 -16.34 27.51 22.79
CA TYR A 250 -15.93 26.44 23.69
C TYR A 250 -14.45 26.13 23.44
N ASN A 251 -13.58 26.55 24.37
CA ASN A 251 -12.17 26.19 24.39
C ASN A 251 -12.05 24.67 24.61
N SER A 252 -11.82 23.94 23.52
CA SER A 252 -11.45 22.53 23.58
C SER A 252 -10.04 22.39 24.18
N PRO A 253 -9.82 21.62 25.27
CA PRO A 253 -8.50 21.48 25.91
C PRO A 253 -7.48 20.67 25.09
N TYR A 254 -7.85 20.12 23.93
CA TYR A 254 -7.02 19.14 23.22
C TYR A 254 -6.08 19.73 22.16
N GLN A 255 -5.99 21.05 22.04
CA GLN A 255 -5.20 21.70 20.98
C GLN A 255 -3.92 22.37 21.47
N ARG A 256 -3.25 21.76 22.47
CA ARG A 256 -1.97 22.26 23.00
C ARG A 256 -0.94 21.16 23.28
N GLN A 257 -0.75 20.22 22.36
CA GLN A 257 0.46 19.40 22.30
C GLN A 257 0.83 19.12 20.83
N GLN A 258 1.41 20.13 20.17
CA GLN A 258 2.32 19.92 19.02
C GLN A 258 3.06 21.23 18.72
N GLN A 259 3.79 21.72 19.72
CA GLN A 259 4.99 22.52 19.48
C GLN A 259 6.17 21.69 19.99
N GLN A 260 6.79 20.94 19.08
CA GLN A 260 8.08 20.32 19.36
C GLN A 260 9.18 21.40 19.28
N PRO A 261 10.10 21.46 20.26
CA PRO A 261 11.31 22.24 20.11
C PRO A 261 12.30 21.51 19.19
N LYS A 262 12.69 22.19 18.10
CA LYS A 262 13.94 21.95 17.39
C LYS A 262 15.09 22.21 18.36
N ASN A 263 15.74 21.16 18.88
CA ASN A 263 17.16 21.11 19.28
C ASN A 263 17.41 19.95 20.25
N ARG A 264 17.66 18.74 19.73
CA ARG A 264 18.22 17.65 20.55
C ARG A 264 19.11 16.68 19.76
N GLN A 265 19.90 17.19 18.82
CA GLN A 265 20.87 16.39 18.04
C GLN A 265 22.34 16.81 18.19
N GLN A 266 22.69 17.68 19.15
CA GLN A 266 24.11 18.07 19.39
C GLN A 266 24.70 17.62 20.74
N GLN A 267 24.00 16.82 21.55
CA GLN A 267 24.53 16.37 22.86
C GLN A 267 24.94 14.88 22.93
N SER A 268 24.69 14.07 21.90
CA SER A 268 25.10 12.65 21.89
C SER A 268 26.55 12.42 21.41
N THR A 269 27.14 13.34 20.65
CA THR A 269 28.52 13.20 20.16
C THR A 269 29.60 13.60 21.17
N ARG A 270 29.28 14.36 22.23
CA ARG A 270 30.28 14.74 23.26
C ARG A 270 30.48 13.70 24.38
N ARG A 271 29.66 12.65 24.46
CA ARG A 271 29.79 11.60 25.49
C ARG A 271 30.64 10.39 25.09
N PHE A 272 30.93 10.21 23.81
CA PHE A 272 31.81 9.13 23.35
C PHE A 272 33.31 9.50 23.41
N ASP A 273 33.67 10.77 23.19
CA ASP A 273 35.08 11.21 23.27
C ASP A 273 35.67 11.27 24.69
N ARG A 274 34.83 11.28 25.73
CA ARG A 274 35.33 11.36 27.11
C ARG A 274 35.67 10.00 27.73
N LYS A 275 35.26 8.88 27.10
CA LYS A 275 35.58 7.53 27.58
C LYS A 275 36.82 6.91 26.94
N GLN A 276 37.37 7.48 25.86
CA GLN A 276 38.64 7.02 25.26
C GLN A 276 39.90 7.68 25.82
N LYS A 277 39.79 8.70 26.69
CA LYS A 277 40.94 9.35 27.36
C LYS A 277 41.21 8.88 28.79
N GLN A 278 40.63 7.76 29.24
CA GLN A 278 40.89 7.17 30.56
C GLN A 278 41.48 5.74 30.49
N LEU A 279 41.94 5.30 29.31
CA LEU A 279 42.58 4.00 29.10
C LEU A 279 43.90 4.15 28.32
N SER A 280 44.64 5.21 28.57
CA SER A 280 46.03 5.40 28.13
C SER A 280 46.85 6.00 29.25
#